data_AF-A0A915E6L1-F1
#
_entry.id   AF-A0A915E6L1-F1
#
_cell.length_a   1.000
_cell.length_b   1.000
_cell.length_c   1.000
_cell.angle_alpha   90.00
_cell.angle_beta   90.00
_cell.angle_gamma   90.00
#
_symmetry.space_group_name_H-M   'P 1'
#
loop_
_entity.id
_entity.type
_entity.pdbx_description
1 polymer ?
#
loop_
_entity_poly.entity_id
_entity_poly.type
_entity_poly.pdbx_seq_one_letter_code
_entity_poly.pdbx_strand_id
1 'polypeptide(L)'
;MSNRSDSTHVDETMDISEHLDKEELTKLVEEHMQSGEYETAAFWAEKLVALHPGKSIKEKLPELGSYLAVLTAAGKWQMIITFINRHDLFLMHLLFAYMYVNALYCREMFTEIINLPLGYLNRWDDVPFITTDCTSFICVKSNLIRDSETQKVLDTIVKDRKYESRLLFILAKTYLMLQNRSAAASCLKHCLSTNPYSSEAMHLAMESRLLKGSEIQHIFASVDISNKSGSQIMKLLLSIHDVNIDKSVKSSDPSLISLNQILCADLSIRAAKAFHLYYNGCISEAYQITSDIVHEFGYYDKCFLVHVACLVDLGRTSELYDLGHSLVRLQPDKEVTWYTQKVFEQMYKCWLAYGHALFYAEEHEQAMNCYLRASRILEGHFEPLLYIAVEYCFANNFKFASNFLQDAESVAGANAIVLHEQATAAFMKQDYTKAESIYRRALKLITNCEDDFASISSMLNSEVSHFWEPVYNNLGHTLRKLEKFEDAIVVHRKSLLLSKNKSETWGSIGICYASMGDLENAMSVLNKALALKPGDDILKTALDKVLLSASDSPFVLAS
;
A
#
# COMPACT_ATOMS: atom_id res chain seq x y z
N MET A 1 -57.34 50.85 55.80
CA MET A 1 -56.24 51.82 55.73
C MET A 1 -55.00 51.12 56.24
N SER A 2 -53.87 51.01 55.59
CA SER A 2 -53.37 51.25 54.23
C SER A 2 -51.85 51.02 54.35
N ASN A 3 -51.23 50.55 53.26
CA ASN A 3 -49.78 50.43 53.01
C ASN A 3 -49.15 49.16 53.63
N ARG A 4 -48.81 48.08 52.89
CA ARG A 4 -48.19 47.97 51.54
C ARG A 4 -47.12 49.03 51.33
N SER A 5 -45.89 48.71 51.74
CA SER A 5 -44.68 49.33 51.23
C SER A 5 -43.92 48.29 50.41
N ASP A 6 -43.69 48.70 49.18
CA ASP A 6 -43.09 48.02 48.04
C ASP A 6 -41.75 47.35 48.34
N SER A 7 -41.66 46.07 47.99
CA SER A 7 -40.43 45.47 47.47
C SER A 7 -40.77 44.84 46.12
N THR A 8 -40.82 45.66 45.09
CA THR A 8 -40.75 45.22 43.70
C THR A 8 -39.38 44.59 43.47
N HIS A 9 -39.27 43.29 43.71
CA HIS A 9 -38.32 42.48 42.96
C HIS A 9 -38.83 42.48 41.53
N VAL A 10 -38.27 43.40 40.74
CA VAL A 10 -38.37 43.38 39.29
C VAL A 10 -37.65 42.12 38.85
N ASP A 11 -38.40 41.12 38.40
CA ASP A 11 -37.91 40.05 37.53
C ASP A 11 -37.42 40.72 36.23
N GLU A 12 -36.20 41.23 36.24
CA GLU A 12 -35.43 41.54 35.04
C GLU A 12 -34.82 40.24 34.53
N THR A 13 -35.66 39.29 34.11
CA THR A 13 -35.24 38.41 33.01
C THR A 13 -35.22 39.28 31.76
N MET A 14 -34.09 39.97 31.54
CA MET A 14 -33.79 40.55 30.22
C MET A 14 -34.00 39.43 29.21
N ASP A 15 -35.01 39.57 28.36
CA ASP A 15 -35.30 38.62 27.31
C ASP A 15 -34.26 38.83 26.20
N ILE A 16 -33.04 38.32 26.43
CA ILE A 16 -31.88 38.38 25.52
C ILE A 16 -32.24 37.73 24.16
N SER A 17 -33.32 36.95 24.11
CA SER A 17 -33.85 36.32 22.92
C SER A 17 -34.30 37.30 21.83
N GLU A 18 -34.68 38.55 22.17
CA GLU A 18 -35.11 39.55 21.19
C GLU A 18 -33.96 40.27 20.48
N HIS A 19 -32.70 40.14 20.95
CA HIS A 19 -31.55 40.90 20.45
C HIS A 19 -30.43 40.05 19.84
N LEU A 20 -30.55 38.71 19.84
CA LEU A 20 -29.57 37.83 19.21
C LEU A 20 -30.07 37.41 17.82
N ASP A 21 -29.47 37.97 16.78
CA ASP A 21 -29.73 37.55 15.41
C ASP A 21 -29.10 36.16 15.17
N LYS A 22 -29.93 35.21 14.73
CA LYS A 22 -29.50 33.86 14.38
C LYS A 22 -28.46 33.91 13.27
N GLU A 23 -28.64 34.79 12.28
CA GLU A 23 -27.77 34.88 11.11
C GLU A 23 -26.35 35.32 11.51
N GLU A 24 -26.24 36.33 12.37
CA GLU A 24 -24.96 36.83 12.90
C GLU A 24 -24.19 35.73 13.66
N LEU A 25 -24.87 34.93 14.48
CA LEU A 25 -24.23 33.84 15.21
C LEU A 25 -23.79 32.69 14.30
N THR A 26 -24.58 32.33 13.29
CA THR A 26 -24.12 31.36 12.27
C THR A 26 -22.86 31.86 11.57
N LYS A 27 -22.82 33.15 11.25
CA LYS A 27 -21.67 33.76 10.59
C LYS A 27 -20.42 33.75 11.48
N LEU A 28 -20.57 34.07 12.77
CA LEU A 28 -19.47 33.98 13.74
C LEU A 28 -18.94 32.54 13.87
N VAL A 29 -19.83 31.55 13.91
CA VAL A 29 -19.42 30.13 13.92
C VAL A 29 -18.63 29.79 12.65
N GLU A 30 -19.09 30.23 11.48
CA GLU A 30 -18.39 29.98 10.21
C GLU A 30 -17.04 30.69 10.11
N GLU A 31 -16.94 31.94 10.56
CA GLU A 31 -15.69 32.71 10.60
C GLU A 31 -14.66 32.03 11.51
N HIS A 32 -15.05 31.65 12.73
CA HIS A 32 -14.15 30.96 13.65
C HIS A 32 -13.76 29.57 13.13
N MET A 33 -14.67 28.85 12.48
CA MET A 33 -14.37 27.57 11.81
C MET A 33 -13.34 27.72 10.67
N GLN A 34 -13.43 28.80 9.90
CA GLN A 34 -12.46 29.10 8.83
C GLN A 34 -11.09 29.54 9.39
N SER A 35 -11.08 30.22 10.53
CA SER A 35 -9.85 30.66 11.21
C SER A 35 -9.11 29.52 11.93
N GLY A 36 -9.74 28.35 12.12
CA GLY A 36 -9.17 27.20 12.84
C GLY A 36 -9.36 27.26 14.36
N GLU A 37 -10.09 28.25 14.87
CA GLU A 37 -10.41 28.39 16.29
C GLU A 37 -11.63 27.53 16.68
N TYR A 38 -11.42 26.21 16.77
CA TYR A 38 -12.54 25.27 16.93
C TYR A 38 -13.24 25.35 18.30
N GLU A 39 -12.54 25.76 19.36
CA GLU A 39 -13.14 25.88 20.70
C GLU A 39 -14.06 27.11 20.83
N THR A 40 -13.68 28.24 20.22
CA THR A 40 -14.53 29.43 20.16
C THR A 40 -15.73 29.21 19.24
N ALA A 41 -15.53 28.52 18.11
CA ALA A 41 -16.63 28.09 17.26
C ALA A 41 -17.62 27.18 18.01
N ALA A 42 -17.13 26.24 18.82
CA ALA A 42 -17.98 25.34 19.61
C ALA A 42 -18.81 26.10 20.65
N PHE A 43 -18.20 27.10 21.31
CA PHE A 43 -18.90 27.98 22.26
C PHE A 43 -20.08 28.72 21.60
N TRP A 44 -19.85 29.37 20.45
CA TRP A 44 -20.91 30.10 19.75
C TRP A 44 -22.00 29.17 19.19
N ALA A 45 -21.60 27.99 18.70
CA ALA A 45 -22.55 26.99 18.20
C ALA A 45 -23.44 26.42 19.32
N GLU A 46 -22.91 26.26 20.54
CA GLU A 46 -23.70 25.88 21.72
C GLU A 46 -24.77 26.94 22.04
N LYS A 47 -24.41 28.24 21.98
CA LYS A 47 -25.36 29.33 22.19
C LYS A 47 -26.43 29.38 21.12
N LEU A 48 -26.08 29.08 19.86
CA LEU A 48 -27.03 29.00 18.77
C LEU A 48 -28.09 27.90 18.99
N VAL A 49 -27.70 26.74 19.53
CA VAL A 49 -28.65 25.67 19.89
C VAL A 49 -29.53 26.06 21.09
N ALA A 50 -28.98 26.87 22.01
CA ALA A 50 -29.66 27.32 23.23
C ALA A 50 -30.70 28.42 22.99
N LEU A 51 -30.61 29.21 21.91
CA LEU A 51 -31.52 30.32 21.58
C LEU A 51 -33.00 29.97 21.47
N HIS A 52 -33.35 28.68 21.39
CA HIS A 52 -34.73 28.21 21.29
C HIS A 52 -35.11 27.31 22.49
N PRO A 53 -35.24 27.83 23.73
CA PRO A 53 -35.40 27.00 24.92
C PRO A 53 -36.71 26.17 24.98
N GLY A 54 -37.68 26.39 24.07
CA GLY A 54 -38.96 25.67 24.04
C GLY A 54 -39.22 24.75 22.83
N LYS A 55 -38.32 24.70 21.83
CA LYS A 55 -38.52 23.88 20.63
C LYS A 55 -38.16 22.41 20.89
N SER A 56 -38.94 21.49 20.33
CA SER A 56 -38.64 20.06 20.41
C SER A 56 -37.29 19.75 19.72
N ILE A 57 -36.60 18.69 20.14
CA ILE A 57 -35.32 18.27 19.52
C ILE A 57 -35.47 18.07 18.00
N LYS A 58 -36.66 17.64 17.55
CA LYS A 58 -36.97 17.42 16.14
C LYS A 58 -36.99 18.71 15.31
N GLU A 59 -37.35 19.84 15.92
CA GLU A 59 -37.35 21.14 15.26
C GLU A 59 -35.96 21.79 15.22
N LYS A 60 -35.03 21.35 16.08
CA LYS A 60 -33.65 21.85 16.16
C LYS A 60 -32.63 21.01 15.38
N LEU A 61 -33.08 20.04 14.58
CA LEU A 61 -32.17 19.09 13.93
C LEU A 61 -31.13 19.77 13.01
N PRO A 62 -31.44 20.81 12.22
CA PRO A 62 -30.44 21.51 11.42
C PRO A 62 -29.35 22.19 12.26
N GLU A 63 -29.74 22.88 13.34
CA GLU A 63 -28.82 23.55 14.26
C GLU A 63 -27.98 22.55 15.06
N LEU A 64 -28.57 21.41 15.44
CA LEU A 64 -27.83 20.31 16.06
C LEU A 64 -26.84 19.68 15.06
N GLY A 65 -27.20 19.61 13.78
CA GLY A 65 -26.30 19.14 12.72
C GLY A 65 -25.07 20.04 12.56
N SER A 66 -25.25 21.37 12.56
CA SER A 66 -24.13 22.32 12.50
C SER A 66 -23.29 22.27 13.78
N TYR A 67 -23.91 22.21 14.95
CA TYR A 67 -23.22 22.07 16.23
C TYR A 67 -22.36 20.80 16.30
N LEU A 68 -22.90 19.64 15.92
CA LEU A 68 -22.16 18.38 15.89
C LEU A 68 -21.02 18.41 14.87
N ALA A 69 -21.17 19.14 13.76
CA ALA A 69 -20.08 19.35 12.80
C ALA A 69 -18.93 20.16 13.40
N VAL A 70 -19.23 21.19 14.21
CA VAL A 70 -18.22 21.97 14.94
C VAL A 70 -17.53 21.12 16.00
N LEU A 71 -18.29 20.33 16.78
CA LEU A 71 -17.70 19.40 17.75
C LEU A 71 -16.79 18.34 17.10
N THR A 72 -17.15 17.90 15.89
CA THR A 72 -16.34 16.99 15.08
C THR A 72 -15.01 17.64 14.68
N ALA A 73 -15.03 18.92 14.27
CA ALA A 73 -13.82 19.68 13.96
C ALA A 73 -12.95 19.94 15.21
N ALA A 74 -13.59 20.17 16.36
CA ALA A 74 -12.91 20.32 17.64
C ALA A 74 -12.39 19.00 18.26
N GLY A 75 -12.68 17.84 17.64
CA GLY A 75 -12.24 16.54 18.11
C GLY A 75 -12.87 16.06 19.43
N LYS A 76 -14.04 16.59 19.82
CA LYS A 76 -14.71 16.23 21.09
C LYS A 76 -15.56 14.96 20.93
N TRP A 77 -14.93 13.83 20.59
CA TRP A 77 -15.59 12.57 20.20
C TRP A 77 -16.54 11.98 21.25
N GLN A 78 -16.13 11.94 22.52
CA GLN A 78 -16.94 11.36 23.60
C GLN A 78 -18.26 12.12 23.81
N MET A 79 -18.22 13.44 23.64
CA MET A 79 -19.39 14.30 23.78
C MET A 79 -20.40 14.02 22.66
N ILE A 80 -19.92 13.82 21.43
CA ILE A 80 -20.75 13.45 20.28
C ILE A 80 -21.43 12.10 20.52
N ILE A 81 -20.66 11.07 20.93
CA ILE A 81 -21.17 9.72 21.18
C ILE A 81 -22.27 9.75 22.25
N THR A 82 -22.00 10.39 23.39
CA THR A 82 -22.96 10.47 24.50
C THR A 82 -24.21 11.28 24.14
N PHE A 83 -24.07 12.38 23.40
CA PHE A 83 -25.20 13.21 22.99
C PHE A 83 -26.11 12.49 21.98
N ILE A 84 -25.52 11.86 20.95
CA ILE A 84 -26.28 11.13 19.92
C ILE A 84 -27.00 9.92 20.52
N ASN A 85 -26.35 9.16 21.41
CA ASN A 85 -26.96 8.00 22.08
C ASN A 85 -28.09 8.36 23.03
N ARG A 86 -28.01 9.50 23.74
CA ARG A 86 -29.09 9.93 24.66
C ARG A 86 -30.38 10.30 23.94
N HIS A 87 -30.28 10.71 22.68
CA HIS A 87 -31.38 11.24 21.90
C HIS A 87 -31.73 10.37 20.68
N ASP A 88 -31.09 9.20 20.55
CA ASP A 88 -31.22 8.26 19.42
C ASP A 88 -31.12 8.93 18.03
N LEU A 89 -30.31 10.00 17.93
CA LEU A 89 -30.27 10.86 16.73
C LEU A 89 -29.75 10.09 15.51
N PHE A 90 -28.93 9.07 15.72
CA PHE A 90 -28.38 8.26 14.63
C PHE A 90 -29.48 7.54 13.84
N LEU A 91 -30.59 7.13 14.48
CA LEU A 91 -31.74 6.50 13.81
C LEU A 91 -32.61 7.51 13.03
N MET A 92 -32.42 8.82 13.26
CA MET A 92 -33.29 9.86 12.71
C MET A 92 -32.88 10.27 11.29
N HIS A 93 -31.58 10.35 11.01
CA HIS A 93 -31.05 10.85 9.73
C HIS A 93 -29.61 10.38 9.45
N LEU A 94 -29.26 10.26 8.16
CA LEU A 94 -27.94 9.84 7.69
C LEU A 94 -26.80 10.72 8.21
N LEU A 95 -27.03 12.03 8.33
CA LEU A 95 -26.06 12.99 8.87
C LEU A 95 -25.58 12.60 10.28
N PHE A 96 -26.51 12.29 11.17
CA PHE A 96 -26.19 11.94 12.56
C PHE A 96 -25.59 10.54 12.65
N ALA A 97 -26.05 9.60 11.82
CA ALA A 97 -25.42 8.29 11.69
C ALA A 97 -23.94 8.42 11.28
N TYR A 98 -23.64 9.27 10.31
CA TYR A 98 -22.26 9.58 9.92
C TYR A 98 -21.44 10.16 11.07
N MET A 99 -21.93 11.22 11.73
CA MET A 99 -21.18 11.86 12.82
C MET A 99 -20.91 10.88 13.98
N TYR A 100 -21.88 10.02 14.28
CA TYR A 100 -21.76 9.01 15.31
C TYR A 100 -20.73 7.93 14.96
N VAL A 101 -20.83 7.35 13.76
CA VAL A 101 -19.87 6.35 13.27
C VAL A 101 -18.46 6.94 13.19
N ASN A 102 -18.32 8.18 12.74
CA ASN A 102 -17.03 8.88 12.70
C ASN A 102 -16.43 9.03 14.11
N ALA A 103 -17.24 9.44 15.09
CA ALA A 103 -16.78 9.58 16.47
C ALA A 103 -16.37 8.24 17.10
N LEU A 104 -17.13 7.16 16.84
CA LEU A 104 -16.78 5.80 17.28
C LEU A 104 -15.49 5.31 16.62
N TYR A 105 -15.30 5.60 15.32
CA TYR A 105 -14.10 5.21 14.58
C TYR A 105 -12.85 5.91 15.14
N CYS A 106 -12.92 7.22 15.41
CA CYS A 106 -11.82 7.96 16.04
C CYS A 106 -11.50 7.49 17.47
N ARG A 107 -12.39 6.71 18.10
CA ARG A 107 -12.20 6.08 19.40
C ARG A 107 -11.87 4.60 19.31
N GLU A 108 -11.66 4.08 18.09
CA GLU A 108 -11.32 2.68 17.79
C GLU A 108 -12.36 1.66 18.26
N MET A 109 -13.63 2.08 18.39
CA MET A 109 -14.74 1.23 18.84
C MET A 109 -15.34 0.47 17.65
N PHE A 110 -14.52 -0.31 16.93
CA PHE A 110 -14.90 -0.92 15.64
C PHE A 110 -16.04 -1.95 15.76
N THR A 111 -16.09 -2.71 16.84
CA THR A 111 -17.13 -3.73 17.08
C THR A 111 -18.50 -3.10 17.30
N GLU A 112 -18.57 -1.95 17.95
CA GLU A 112 -19.82 -1.22 18.15
C GLU A 112 -20.37 -0.71 16.82
N ILE A 113 -19.51 -0.23 15.93
CA ILE A 113 -19.91 0.28 14.61
C ILE A 113 -20.64 -0.78 13.78
N ILE A 114 -20.12 -2.02 13.72
CA ILE A 114 -20.77 -3.11 12.97
C ILE A 114 -22.12 -3.49 13.59
N ASN A 115 -22.22 -3.40 14.92
CA ASN A 115 -23.44 -3.75 15.62
C ASN A 115 -24.56 -2.69 15.48
N LEU A 116 -24.28 -1.55 14.84
CA LEU A 116 -25.30 -0.53 14.62
C LEU A 116 -26.33 -0.99 13.58
N PRO A 117 -27.62 -0.77 13.85
CA PRO A 117 -28.69 -1.18 12.96
C PRO A 117 -28.82 -0.22 11.77
N LEU A 118 -27.78 -0.04 10.96
CA LEU A 118 -27.80 0.90 9.82
C LEU A 118 -28.66 0.42 8.63
N GLY A 119 -29.22 -0.79 8.71
CA GLY A 119 -30.07 -1.38 7.68
C GLY A 119 -31.35 -0.58 7.37
N TYR A 120 -31.83 0.30 8.28
CA TYR A 120 -32.99 1.17 7.98
C TYR A 120 -32.72 2.15 6.83
N LEU A 121 -31.46 2.40 6.49
CA LEU A 121 -31.10 3.24 5.35
C LEU A 121 -31.46 2.55 4.02
N ASN A 122 -31.57 1.21 3.99
CA ASN A 122 -32.09 0.36 2.90
C ASN A 122 -31.65 0.77 1.47
N ARG A 123 -30.44 1.33 1.35
CA ARG A 123 -29.86 1.89 0.12
C ARG A 123 -28.75 1.03 -0.49
N TRP A 124 -28.22 0.06 0.27
CA TRP A 124 -27.05 -0.71 -0.11
C TRP A 124 -27.29 -2.20 0.17
N ASP A 125 -27.85 -2.90 -0.82
CA ASP A 125 -28.25 -4.31 -0.69
C ASP A 125 -27.05 -5.25 -0.49
N ASP A 126 -25.86 -4.85 -0.94
CA ASP A 126 -24.63 -5.67 -0.93
C ASP A 126 -23.74 -5.46 0.33
N VAL A 127 -24.14 -4.58 1.26
CA VAL A 127 -23.38 -4.30 2.47
C VAL A 127 -24.04 -5.03 3.65
N PRO A 128 -23.31 -5.91 4.38
CA PRO A 128 -23.89 -6.67 5.48
C PRO A 128 -24.17 -5.73 6.66
N PHE A 129 -25.43 -5.33 6.84
CA PHE A 129 -25.88 -4.68 8.06
C PHE A 129 -26.58 -5.68 8.97
N ILE A 130 -26.51 -5.45 10.29
CA ILE A 130 -27.43 -6.13 11.20
C ILE A 130 -28.83 -5.58 10.92
N THR A 131 -29.61 -6.33 10.14
CA THR A 131 -31.06 -6.12 10.04
C THR A 131 -31.63 -6.54 11.37
N THR A 132 -31.83 -5.58 12.27
CA THR A 132 -32.57 -5.87 13.51
C THR A 132 -33.95 -6.40 13.15
N ASP A 133 -34.35 -7.48 13.80
CA ASP A 133 -35.65 -8.16 13.65
C ASP A 133 -36.81 -7.16 13.54
N CYS A 134 -37.85 -7.54 12.78
CA CYS A 134 -39.00 -6.72 12.39
C CYS A 134 -39.72 -5.94 13.53
N THR A 135 -39.44 -6.21 14.80
CA THR A 135 -39.97 -5.51 15.98
C THR A 135 -39.30 -4.15 16.23
N SER A 136 -38.01 -3.97 15.93
CA SER A 136 -37.32 -2.66 16.03
C SER A 136 -37.61 -1.75 14.83
N PHE A 137 -37.94 -2.32 13.67
CA PHE A 137 -38.33 -1.59 12.45
C PHE A 137 -39.58 -0.71 12.66
N ILE A 138 -40.47 -1.11 13.57
CA ILE A 138 -41.65 -0.34 13.97
C ILE A 138 -41.24 0.87 14.83
N CYS A 139 -40.22 0.72 15.68
CA CYS A 139 -39.64 1.81 16.48
C CYS A 139 -38.92 2.84 15.58
N VAL A 140 -38.17 2.37 14.59
CA VAL A 140 -37.49 3.22 13.60
C VAL A 140 -38.48 4.08 12.79
N LYS A 141 -39.61 3.52 12.36
CA LYS A 141 -40.68 4.29 11.69
C LYS A 141 -41.33 5.37 12.55
N SER A 142 -41.34 5.20 13.87
CA SER A 142 -41.88 6.21 14.80
C SER A 142 -40.94 7.39 15.04
N ASN A 143 -39.63 7.16 14.85
CA ASN A 143 -38.55 8.13 15.07
C ASN A 143 -38.20 8.94 13.83
N LEU A 144 -38.38 8.38 12.62
CA LEU A 144 -38.16 9.10 11.35
C LEU A 144 -38.86 10.47 11.33
N ILE A 145 -38.15 11.46 10.79
CA ILE A 145 -38.60 12.84 10.66
C ILE A 145 -39.92 12.84 9.86
N ARG A 146 -41.00 13.35 10.46
CA ARG A 146 -42.31 13.47 9.80
C ARG A 146 -42.44 14.76 9.00
N ASP A 147 -41.65 15.77 9.34
CA ASP A 147 -41.68 17.09 8.72
C ASP A 147 -40.88 17.10 7.41
N SER A 148 -41.59 17.32 6.29
CA SER A 148 -40.99 17.28 4.95
C SER A 148 -39.92 18.36 4.74
N GLU A 149 -39.99 19.50 5.42
CA GLU A 149 -39.06 20.62 5.21
C GLU A 149 -37.71 20.43 5.91
N THR A 150 -37.70 20.02 7.17
CA THR A 150 -36.45 19.75 7.92
C THR A 150 -35.67 18.59 7.30
N GLN A 151 -36.37 17.55 6.83
CA GLN A 151 -35.75 16.45 6.09
C GLN A 151 -35.11 16.94 4.79
N LYS A 152 -35.77 17.82 4.02
CA LYS A 152 -35.20 18.39 2.78
C LYS A 152 -33.93 19.19 3.05
N VAL A 153 -33.91 20.01 4.10
CA VAL A 153 -32.71 20.80 4.48
C VAL A 153 -31.54 19.87 4.82
N LEU A 154 -31.78 18.84 5.64
CA LEU A 154 -30.75 17.87 6.02
C LEU A 154 -30.29 17.01 4.83
N ASP A 155 -31.20 16.61 3.93
CA ASP A 155 -30.88 15.89 2.70
C ASP A 155 -30.04 16.76 1.74
N THR A 156 -30.27 18.07 1.72
CA THR A 156 -29.49 19.02 0.92
C THR A 156 -28.07 19.11 1.47
N ILE A 157 -27.92 19.26 2.80
CA ILE A 157 -26.61 19.25 3.47
C ILE A 157 -25.85 17.93 3.20
N VAL A 158 -26.55 16.79 3.22
CA VAL A 158 -25.98 15.47 2.93
C VAL A 158 -25.48 15.36 1.49
N LYS A 159 -26.26 15.85 0.52
CA LYS A 159 -25.88 15.83 -0.90
C LYS A 159 -24.69 16.76 -1.16
N ASP A 160 -24.73 17.99 -0.63
CA ASP A 160 -23.69 19.00 -0.86
C ASP A 160 -22.34 18.55 -0.27
N ARG A 161 -22.35 18.02 0.96
CA ARG A 161 -21.13 17.57 1.65
C ARG A 161 -20.78 16.10 1.40
N LYS A 162 -21.58 15.39 0.60
CA LYS A 162 -21.41 13.97 0.23
C LYS A 162 -21.19 13.05 1.43
N TYR A 163 -21.92 13.27 2.53
CA TYR A 163 -21.76 12.50 3.78
C TYR A 163 -22.03 11.00 3.58
N GLU A 164 -22.86 10.64 2.60
CA GLU A 164 -23.10 9.25 2.23
C GLU A 164 -21.81 8.51 1.84
N SER A 165 -21.01 9.09 0.94
CA SER A 165 -19.72 8.51 0.53
C SER A 165 -18.73 8.43 1.69
N ARG A 166 -18.73 9.43 2.57
CA ARG A 166 -17.82 9.49 3.73
C ARG A 166 -18.18 8.43 4.78
N LEU A 167 -19.46 8.18 5.01
CA LEU A 167 -19.91 7.10 5.89
C LEU A 167 -19.45 5.74 5.36
N LEU A 168 -19.71 5.47 4.07
CA LEU A 168 -19.28 4.22 3.43
C LEU A 168 -17.76 4.03 3.49
N PHE A 169 -16.99 5.11 3.36
CA PHE A 169 -15.54 5.06 3.50
C PHE A 169 -15.08 4.68 4.92
N ILE A 170 -15.71 5.24 5.96
CA ILE A 170 -15.40 4.87 7.36
C ILE A 170 -15.82 3.43 7.64
N LEU A 171 -16.97 2.99 7.13
CA LEU A 171 -17.40 1.60 7.23
C LEU A 171 -16.42 0.66 6.55
N ALA A 172 -15.92 1.00 5.35
CA ALA A 172 -14.91 0.22 4.67
C ALA A 172 -13.62 0.09 5.50
N LYS A 173 -13.14 1.19 6.10
CA LYS A 173 -12.00 1.16 7.03
C LYS A 173 -12.26 0.27 8.23
N THR A 174 -13.46 0.36 8.82
CA THR A 174 -13.87 -0.45 9.97
C THR A 174 -13.88 -1.95 9.61
N TYR A 175 -14.44 -2.31 8.45
CA TYR A 175 -14.44 -3.68 7.97
C TYR A 175 -13.04 -4.21 7.66
N LEU A 176 -12.14 -3.37 7.14
CA LEU A 176 -10.73 -3.72 6.98
C LEU A 176 -10.05 -4.01 8.32
N MET A 177 -10.28 -3.18 9.34
CA MET A 177 -9.75 -3.43 10.69
C MET A 177 -10.26 -4.74 11.29
N LEU A 178 -11.48 -5.14 10.93
CA LEU A 178 -12.12 -6.40 11.36
C LEU A 178 -11.91 -7.56 10.38
N GLN A 179 -11.02 -7.41 9.40
CA GLN A 179 -10.64 -8.44 8.42
C GLN A 179 -11.80 -8.94 7.52
N ASN A 180 -12.89 -8.19 7.41
CA ASN A 180 -14.01 -8.51 6.51
C ASN A 180 -13.85 -7.79 5.16
N ARG A 181 -13.07 -8.39 4.26
CA ARG A 181 -12.69 -7.77 2.99
C ARG A 181 -13.81 -7.69 1.96
N SER A 182 -14.72 -8.66 1.93
CA SER A 182 -15.85 -8.63 1.00
C SER A 182 -16.79 -7.46 1.30
N ALA A 183 -17.11 -7.27 2.58
CA ALA A 183 -17.90 -6.12 3.03
C ALA A 183 -17.19 -4.79 2.77
N ALA A 184 -15.88 -4.72 3.06
CA ALA A 184 -15.08 -3.53 2.77
C ALA A 184 -15.06 -3.19 1.28
N ALA A 185 -14.91 -4.19 0.40
CA ALA A 185 -14.93 -4.02 -1.05
C ALA A 185 -16.29 -3.50 -1.55
N SER A 186 -17.41 -4.05 -1.05
CA SER A 186 -18.76 -3.55 -1.35
C SER A 186 -18.92 -2.09 -0.91
N CYS A 187 -18.52 -1.75 0.31
CA CYS A 187 -18.56 -0.37 0.81
C CYS A 187 -17.73 0.59 -0.05
N LEU A 188 -16.51 0.19 -0.45
CA LEU A 188 -15.66 1.01 -1.33
C LEU A 188 -16.24 1.18 -2.73
N LYS A 189 -16.83 0.12 -3.30
CA LYS A 189 -17.50 0.18 -4.60
C LYS A 189 -18.63 1.21 -4.60
N HIS A 190 -19.50 1.17 -3.57
CA HIS A 190 -20.56 2.15 -3.40
C HIS A 190 -20.01 3.56 -3.10
N CYS A 191 -18.96 3.67 -2.28
CA CYS A 191 -18.32 4.96 -2.00
C CYS A 191 -17.81 5.62 -3.29
N LEU A 192 -17.14 4.87 -4.17
CA LEU A 192 -16.61 5.35 -5.43
C LEU A 192 -17.71 5.66 -6.45
N SER A 193 -18.80 4.88 -6.49
CA SER A 193 -19.94 5.21 -7.36
C SER A 193 -20.62 6.52 -6.95
N THR A 194 -20.74 6.78 -5.65
CA THR A 194 -21.39 7.99 -5.13
C THR A 194 -20.46 9.21 -5.19
N ASN A 195 -19.15 9.01 -4.99
CA ASN A 195 -18.15 10.08 -5.10
C ASN A 195 -16.86 9.60 -5.79
N PRO A 196 -16.80 9.66 -7.14
CA PRO A 196 -15.64 9.23 -7.91
C PRO A 196 -14.36 10.06 -7.66
N TYR A 197 -14.51 11.26 -7.08
CA TYR A 197 -13.41 12.18 -6.84
C TYR A 197 -12.73 12.00 -5.46
N SER A 198 -13.15 11.00 -4.67
CA SER A 198 -12.50 10.70 -3.39
C SER A 198 -11.14 10.04 -3.61
N SER A 199 -10.07 10.82 -3.48
CA SER A 199 -8.69 10.32 -3.56
C SER A 199 -8.37 9.35 -2.41
N GLU A 200 -8.91 9.60 -1.22
CA GLU A 200 -8.70 8.74 -0.05
C GLU A 200 -9.31 7.34 -0.23
N ALA A 201 -10.55 7.27 -0.74
CA ALA A 201 -11.23 6.00 -1.00
C ALA A 201 -10.53 5.22 -2.11
N MET A 202 -10.08 5.92 -3.16
CA MET A 202 -9.32 5.31 -4.25
C MET A 202 -7.97 4.76 -3.76
N HIS A 203 -7.24 5.54 -2.98
CA HIS A 203 -5.96 5.11 -2.41
C HIS A 203 -6.14 3.88 -1.51
N LEU A 204 -7.15 3.89 -0.64
CA LEU A 204 -7.43 2.74 0.22
C LEU A 204 -7.78 1.49 -0.59
N ALA A 205 -8.61 1.62 -1.63
CA ALA A 205 -8.96 0.50 -2.51
C ALA A 205 -7.75 -0.08 -3.24
N MET A 206 -6.83 0.77 -3.70
CA MET A 206 -5.60 0.38 -4.39
C MET A 206 -4.58 -0.25 -3.44
N GLU A 207 -4.29 0.39 -2.31
CA GLU A 207 -3.31 -0.09 -1.33
C GLU A 207 -3.76 -1.43 -0.74
N SER A 208 -5.05 -1.56 -0.42
CA SER A 208 -5.59 -2.82 0.05
C SER A 208 -5.73 -3.86 -1.07
N ARG A 209 -5.65 -3.50 -2.36
CA ARG A 209 -5.94 -4.38 -3.52
C ARG A 209 -7.29 -5.08 -3.41
N LEU A 210 -8.29 -4.43 -2.79
CA LEU A 210 -9.65 -4.96 -2.65
C LEU A 210 -10.43 -4.97 -3.96
N LEU A 211 -10.15 -4.02 -4.85
CA LEU A 211 -10.81 -3.86 -6.15
C LEU A 211 -9.76 -4.05 -7.26
N LYS A 212 -10.11 -4.82 -8.29
CA LYS A 212 -9.24 -4.97 -9.47
C LYS A 212 -9.30 -3.71 -10.33
N GLY A 213 -8.21 -3.38 -11.02
CA GLY A 213 -8.16 -2.23 -11.95
C GLY A 213 -9.32 -2.23 -12.97
N SER A 214 -9.74 -3.41 -13.45
CA SER A 214 -10.90 -3.58 -14.33
C SER A 214 -12.24 -3.22 -13.68
N GLU A 215 -12.43 -3.56 -12.40
CA GLU A 215 -13.65 -3.23 -11.66
C GLU A 215 -13.72 -1.73 -11.40
N ILE A 216 -12.58 -1.13 -11.09
CA ILE A 216 -12.47 0.32 -10.92
C ILE A 216 -12.80 1.01 -12.25
N GLN A 217 -12.21 0.59 -13.36
CA GLN A 217 -12.54 1.13 -14.69
C GLN A 217 -14.02 0.99 -15.04
N HIS A 218 -14.66 -0.13 -14.70
CA HIS A 218 -16.10 -0.30 -14.88
C HIS A 218 -16.92 0.67 -14.03
N ILE A 219 -16.53 0.90 -12.77
CA ILE A 219 -17.18 1.90 -11.90
C ILE A 219 -17.07 3.29 -12.56
N PHE A 220 -15.87 3.68 -13.02
CA PHE A 220 -15.65 4.97 -13.68
C PHE A 220 -16.36 5.09 -15.04
N ALA A 221 -16.59 3.98 -15.76
CA ALA A 221 -17.38 3.96 -16.99
C ALA A 221 -18.89 4.04 -16.73
N SER A 222 -19.36 3.50 -15.60
CA SER A 222 -20.77 3.53 -15.20
C SER A 222 -21.20 4.89 -14.65
N VAL A 223 -20.26 5.68 -14.14
CA VAL A 223 -20.55 7.04 -13.67
C VAL A 223 -20.37 8.01 -14.84
N ASP A 224 -21.34 8.90 -15.02
CA ASP A 224 -21.38 9.88 -16.11
C ASP A 224 -20.36 11.02 -15.84
N ILE A 225 -19.06 10.73 -15.98
CA ILE A 225 -17.97 11.67 -15.66
C ILE A 225 -17.47 12.41 -16.91
N SER A 226 -18.39 12.68 -17.84
CA SER A 226 -18.05 13.10 -19.20
C SER A 226 -17.49 14.52 -19.36
N ASN A 227 -17.48 15.39 -18.33
CA ASN A 227 -17.19 16.82 -18.56
C ASN A 227 -16.46 17.60 -17.44
N LYS A 228 -15.59 17.00 -16.62
CA LYS A 228 -14.77 17.78 -15.65
C LYS A 228 -13.30 17.38 -15.67
N SER A 229 -12.41 18.38 -15.57
CA SER A 229 -10.94 18.22 -15.49
C SER A 229 -10.49 17.20 -14.43
N GLY A 230 -11.20 17.10 -13.31
CA GLY A 230 -10.95 16.09 -12.27
C GLY A 230 -11.10 14.63 -12.75
N SER A 231 -11.93 14.36 -13.76
CA SER A 231 -12.10 13.03 -14.36
C SER A 231 -10.82 12.57 -15.07
N GLN A 232 -10.22 13.48 -15.82
CA GLN A 232 -8.99 13.24 -16.56
C GLN A 232 -7.81 13.01 -15.60
N ILE A 233 -7.74 13.80 -14.51
CA ILE A 233 -6.71 13.61 -13.47
C ILE A 233 -6.89 12.27 -12.75
N MET A 234 -8.11 11.89 -12.38
CA MET A 234 -8.34 10.59 -11.72
C MET A 234 -8.07 9.41 -12.66
N LYS A 235 -8.42 9.50 -13.95
CA LYS A 235 -8.03 8.50 -14.97
C LYS A 235 -6.51 8.40 -15.11
N LEU A 236 -5.81 9.53 -15.07
CA LEU A 236 -4.35 9.55 -15.13
C LEU A 236 -3.73 8.94 -13.87
N LEU A 237 -4.22 9.27 -12.67
CA LEU A 237 -3.80 8.63 -11.42
C LEU A 237 -4.05 7.11 -11.42
N LEU A 238 -5.20 6.67 -11.93
CA LEU A 238 -5.51 5.25 -12.13
C LEU A 238 -4.51 4.58 -13.06
N SER A 239 -4.18 5.23 -14.19
CA SER A 239 -3.23 4.69 -15.17
C SER A 239 -1.79 4.59 -14.66
N ILE A 240 -1.45 5.32 -13.59
CA ILE A 240 -0.14 5.31 -12.95
C ILE A 240 -0.08 4.26 -11.83
N HIS A 241 -1.20 4.04 -11.11
CA HIS A 241 -1.29 3.05 -10.05
C HIS A 241 -1.58 1.63 -10.57
N ASP A 242 -2.29 1.47 -11.69
CA ASP A 242 -2.32 0.21 -12.41
C ASP A 242 -0.92 -0.06 -12.97
N VAL A 243 -0.38 -1.24 -12.63
CA VAL A 243 0.97 -1.77 -12.94
C VAL A 243 1.30 -1.82 -14.45
N ASN A 244 0.47 -1.25 -15.33
CA ASN A 244 0.63 -1.20 -16.78
C ASN A 244 0.85 0.24 -17.30
N ILE A 245 1.82 0.95 -16.75
CA ILE A 245 2.29 2.24 -17.32
C ILE A 245 2.70 2.04 -18.79
N ASP A 246 3.25 0.88 -19.16
CA ASP A 246 3.73 0.62 -20.52
C ASP A 246 2.63 0.53 -21.60
N LYS A 247 1.36 0.35 -21.22
CA LYS A 247 0.23 0.40 -22.17
C LYS A 247 -0.48 1.75 -22.18
N SER A 248 -0.46 2.51 -21.08
CA SER A 248 -1.06 3.86 -21.03
C SER A 248 -0.16 4.91 -21.67
N VAL A 249 1.18 4.77 -21.61
CA VAL A 249 2.13 5.64 -22.32
C VAL A 249 2.09 5.44 -23.84
N LYS A 250 1.59 4.28 -24.30
CA LYS A 250 1.28 4.03 -25.72
C LYS A 250 -0.13 4.49 -26.12
N SER A 251 -0.84 5.26 -25.29
CA SER A 251 -2.06 5.92 -25.74
C SER A 251 -1.69 7.00 -26.76
N SER A 252 -2.13 6.82 -28.00
CA SER A 252 -1.99 7.74 -29.13
C SER A 252 -2.84 9.02 -28.99
N ASP A 253 -3.16 9.45 -27.76
CA ASP A 253 -3.99 10.61 -27.47
C ASP A 253 -3.11 11.81 -27.04
N PRO A 254 -2.93 12.83 -27.91
CA PRO A 254 -2.03 13.95 -27.65
C PRO A 254 -2.45 14.85 -26.47
N SER A 255 -3.71 14.79 -26.03
CA SER A 255 -4.22 15.53 -24.86
C SER A 255 -3.79 14.92 -23.51
N LEU A 256 -3.63 13.60 -23.44
CA LEU A 256 -3.13 12.90 -22.25
C LEU A 256 -1.62 13.14 -22.06
N ILE A 257 -0.87 13.28 -23.16
CA ILE A 257 0.57 13.54 -23.13
C ILE A 257 0.87 14.95 -22.58
N SER A 258 0.09 15.97 -22.98
CA SER A 258 0.27 17.34 -22.45
C SER A 258 -0.13 17.47 -20.98
N LEU A 259 -1.21 16.79 -20.56
CA LEU A 259 -1.59 16.68 -19.14
C LEU A 259 -0.54 15.93 -18.32
N ASN A 260 0.05 14.86 -18.85
CA ASN A 260 1.13 14.13 -18.19
C ASN A 260 2.36 15.03 -18.01
N GLN A 261 2.73 15.85 -18.99
CA GLN A 261 3.81 16.83 -18.85
C GLN A 261 3.53 17.89 -17.77
N ILE A 262 2.29 18.37 -17.64
CA ILE A 262 1.88 19.33 -16.60
C ILE A 262 1.89 18.67 -15.21
N LEU A 263 1.42 17.43 -15.13
CA LEU A 263 1.27 16.68 -13.89
C LEU A 263 2.55 15.92 -13.47
N CYS A 264 3.59 15.88 -14.31
CA CYS A 264 4.92 15.39 -13.94
C CYS A 264 5.54 16.16 -12.76
N ALA A 265 5.11 17.41 -12.52
CA ALA A 265 5.51 18.18 -11.34
C ALA A 265 4.78 17.73 -10.06
N ASP A 266 3.66 17.03 -10.15
CA ASP A 266 2.89 16.60 -8.98
C ASP A 266 3.64 15.56 -8.16
N LEU A 267 3.60 15.74 -6.84
CA LEU A 267 4.30 14.90 -5.88
C LEU A 267 3.78 13.45 -5.90
N SER A 268 2.46 13.27 -6.07
CA SER A 268 1.85 11.94 -6.04
C SER A 268 2.25 11.09 -7.25
N ILE A 269 2.34 11.73 -8.43
CA ILE A 269 2.70 11.10 -9.69
C ILE A 269 4.19 10.76 -9.73
N ARG A 270 5.06 11.68 -9.28
CA ARG A 270 6.49 11.40 -9.15
C ARG A 270 6.74 10.20 -8.23
N ALA A 271 6.06 10.14 -7.08
CA ALA A 271 6.19 9.02 -6.16
C ALA A 271 5.72 7.69 -6.76
N ALA A 272 4.60 7.68 -7.48
CA ALA A 272 4.09 6.46 -8.12
C ALA A 272 4.96 6.01 -9.31
N LYS A 273 5.54 6.96 -10.07
CA LYS A 273 6.56 6.67 -11.09
C LYS A 273 7.81 6.04 -10.47
N ALA A 274 8.30 6.58 -9.35
CA ALA A 274 9.44 6.02 -8.63
C ALA A 274 9.15 4.59 -8.14
N PHE A 275 7.95 4.35 -7.61
CA PHE A 275 7.49 3.00 -7.23
C PHE A 275 7.55 2.03 -8.42
N HIS A 276 6.98 2.41 -9.58
CA HIS A 276 7.03 1.57 -10.78
C HIS A 276 8.46 1.28 -11.25
N LEU A 277 9.31 2.30 -11.30
CA LEU A 277 10.72 2.12 -11.68
C LEU A 277 11.47 1.19 -10.74
N TYR A 278 11.20 1.27 -9.43
CA TYR A 278 11.79 0.39 -8.43
C TYR A 278 11.42 -1.09 -8.69
N TYR A 279 10.13 -1.39 -8.90
CA TYR A 279 9.68 -2.77 -9.16
C TYR A 279 10.16 -3.33 -10.51
N ASN A 280 10.46 -2.47 -11.49
CA ASN A 280 11.07 -2.88 -12.75
C ASN A 280 12.60 -3.07 -12.64
N GLY A 281 13.21 -2.78 -11.48
CA GLY A 281 14.64 -2.91 -11.24
C GLY A 281 15.48 -1.69 -11.66
N CYS A 282 14.85 -0.59 -12.07
CA CYS A 282 15.49 0.69 -12.40
C CYS A 282 15.73 1.54 -11.14
N ILE A 283 16.48 0.98 -10.19
CA ILE A 283 16.65 1.53 -8.83
C ILE A 283 17.33 2.91 -8.83
N SER A 284 18.29 3.15 -9.73
CA SER A 284 19.00 4.43 -9.83
C SER A 284 18.09 5.59 -10.24
N GLU A 285 17.19 5.35 -11.19
CA GLU A 285 16.21 6.35 -11.64
C GLU A 285 15.15 6.59 -10.57
N ALA A 286 14.68 5.51 -9.92
CA ALA A 286 13.77 5.62 -8.78
C ALA A 286 14.39 6.43 -7.63
N TYR A 287 15.68 6.20 -7.33
CA TYR A 287 16.41 6.96 -6.32
C TYR A 287 16.51 8.45 -6.66
N GLN A 288 16.81 8.81 -7.91
CA GLN A 288 16.88 10.22 -8.32
C GLN A 288 15.54 10.93 -8.07
N ILE A 289 14.43 10.35 -8.55
CA ILE A 289 13.10 10.93 -8.38
C ILE A 289 12.73 11.03 -6.89
N THR A 290 13.01 9.99 -6.11
CA THR A 290 12.70 10.00 -4.67
C THR A 290 13.56 10.99 -3.90
N SER A 291 14.85 11.13 -4.23
CA SER A 291 15.76 12.11 -3.63
C SER A 291 15.31 13.54 -3.95
N ASP A 292 14.90 13.80 -5.19
CA ASP A 292 14.39 15.12 -5.59
C ASP A 292 13.14 15.50 -4.77
N ILE A 293 12.22 14.55 -4.57
CA ILE A 293 11.04 14.72 -3.72
C ILE A 293 11.45 15.05 -2.28
N VAL A 294 12.38 14.28 -1.71
CA VAL A 294 12.81 14.45 -0.31
C VAL A 294 13.53 15.78 -0.11
N HIS A 295 14.32 16.23 -1.09
CA HIS A 295 15.01 17.51 -1.02
C HIS A 295 14.04 18.71 -1.17
N GLU A 296 13.02 18.60 -2.03
CA GLU A 296 12.08 19.69 -2.31
C GLU A 296 11.00 19.85 -1.23
N PHE A 297 10.44 18.74 -0.74
CA PHE A 297 9.28 18.75 0.17
C PHE A 297 9.55 18.12 1.54
N GLY A 298 10.73 17.54 1.75
CA GLY A 298 11.03 16.77 2.96
C GLY A 298 10.32 15.41 2.97
N TYR A 299 9.82 15.03 4.15
CA TYR A 299 9.21 13.72 4.34
C TYR A 299 7.82 13.62 3.68
N TYR A 300 7.67 12.67 2.76
CA TYR A 300 6.40 12.33 2.11
C TYR A 300 6.06 10.85 2.28
N ASP A 301 4.98 10.55 3.02
CA ASP A 301 4.60 9.20 3.46
C ASP A 301 4.58 8.16 2.32
N LYS A 302 4.08 8.52 1.14
CA LYS A 302 3.92 7.57 0.01
C LYS A 302 5.22 7.26 -0.73
N CYS A 303 6.17 8.18 -0.73
CA CYS A 303 7.47 8.03 -1.41
C CYS A 303 8.51 7.40 -0.48
N PHE A 304 8.37 7.65 0.82
CA PHE A 304 9.39 7.36 1.81
C PHE A 304 9.89 5.91 1.79
N LEU A 305 8.97 4.93 1.79
CA LEU A 305 9.35 3.51 1.81
C LEU A 305 10.16 3.10 0.57
N VAL A 306 9.82 3.65 -0.60
CA VAL A 306 10.56 3.42 -1.84
C VAL A 306 11.93 4.06 -1.77
N HIS A 307 12.03 5.27 -1.22
CA HIS A 307 13.31 5.95 -1.05
C HIS A 307 14.26 5.16 -0.15
N VAL A 308 13.76 4.67 1.00
CA VAL A 308 14.53 3.82 1.90
C VAL A 308 14.95 2.51 1.22
N ALA A 309 14.04 1.87 0.48
CA ALA A 309 14.35 0.66 -0.26
C ALA A 309 15.45 0.90 -1.30
N CYS A 310 15.38 2.02 -2.05
CA CYS A 310 16.44 2.42 -2.98
C CYS A 310 17.79 2.65 -2.28
N LEU A 311 17.79 3.30 -1.11
CA LEU A 311 19.02 3.54 -0.33
C LEU A 311 19.68 2.23 0.12
N VAL A 312 18.87 1.27 0.56
CA VAL A 312 19.33 -0.06 0.98
C VAL A 312 19.92 -0.82 -0.20
N ASP A 313 19.19 -0.89 -1.32
CA ASP A 313 19.63 -1.63 -2.52
C ASP A 313 20.88 -1.01 -3.16
N LEU A 314 21.02 0.32 -3.12
CA LEU A 314 22.22 1.02 -3.59
C LEU A 314 23.38 0.99 -2.58
N GLY A 315 23.19 0.44 -1.37
CA GLY A 315 24.21 0.36 -0.33
C GLY A 315 24.62 1.72 0.27
N ARG A 316 23.75 2.73 0.21
CA ARG A 316 24.00 4.10 0.72
C ARG A 316 23.72 4.21 2.22
N THR A 317 24.57 3.57 3.02
CA THR A 317 24.37 3.45 4.48
C THR A 317 24.45 4.78 5.24
N SER A 318 25.27 5.73 4.79
CA SER A 318 25.41 7.05 5.44
C SER A 318 24.15 7.89 5.30
N GLU A 319 23.62 8.00 4.09
CA GLU A 319 22.39 8.75 3.82
C GLU A 319 21.19 8.12 4.54
N LEU A 320 21.12 6.79 4.57
CA LEU A 320 20.10 6.07 5.31
C LEU A 320 20.16 6.33 6.82
N TYR A 321 21.37 6.39 7.38
CA TYR A 321 21.59 6.69 8.79
C TYR A 321 21.16 8.12 9.15
N ASP A 322 21.56 9.10 8.34
CA ASP A 322 21.20 10.51 8.52
C ASP A 322 19.68 10.71 8.41
N LEU A 323 19.06 10.07 7.42
CA LEU A 323 17.62 10.06 7.23
C LEU A 323 16.92 9.48 8.47
N GLY A 324 17.34 8.31 8.94
CA GLY A 324 16.74 7.68 10.11
C GLY A 324 16.84 8.51 11.38
N HIS A 325 17.95 9.21 11.60
CA HIS A 325 18.09 10.12 12.75
C HIS A 325 17.28 11.40 12.62
N SER A 326 17.14 11.94 11.41
CA SER A 326 16.29 13.09 11.16
C SER A 326 14.82 12.80 11.49
N LEU A 327 14.33 11.60 11.15
CA LEU A 327 12.94 11.21 11.36
C LEU A 327 12.59 11.00 12.83
N VAL A 328 13.47 10.37 13.60
CA VAL A 328 13.26 10.20 15.04
C VAL A 328 13.16 11.55 15.75
N ARG A 329 13.90 12.55 15.29
CA ARG A 329 13.82 13.91 15.85
C ARG A 329 12.53 14.63 15.47
N LEU A 330 12.03 14.42 14.25
CA LEU A 330 10.88 15.16 13.72
C LEU A 330 9.53 14.50 14.05
N GLN A 331 9.44 13.17 13.99
CA GLN A 331 8.19 12.41 14.07
C GLN A 331 8.41 11.05 14.78
N PRO A 332 8.62 11.03 16.11
CA PRO A 332 8.82 9.78 16.85
C PRO A 332 7.57 8.90 16.89
N ASP A 333 6.39 9.52 16.81
CA ASP A 333 5.09 8.82 16.87
C ASP A 333 4.72 8.14 15.54
N LYS A 334 5.40 8.48 14.44
CA LYS A 334 5.13 7.84 13.14
C LYS A 334 5.88 6.51 13.05
N GLU A 335 5.14 5.46 12.74
CA GLU A 335 5.63 4.07 12.62
C GLU A 335 6.79 3.93 11.62
N VAL A 336 6.69 4.65 10.51
CA VAL A 336 7.66 4.66 9.40
C VAL A 336 9.06 5.14 9.83
N THR A 337 9.13 5.94 10.89
CA THR A 337 10.38 6.42 11.48
C THR A 337 11.25 5.26 11.97
N TRP A 338 10.65 4.30 12.66
CA TRP A 338 11.36 3.16 13.24
C TRP A 338 11.76 2.11 12.21
N TYR A 339 11.13 2.12 11.03
CA TYR A 339 11.53 1.28 9.89
C TYR A 339 13.02 1.46 9.53
N THR A 340 13.53 2.68 9.66
CA THR A 340 14.95 2.98 9.39
C THR A 340 15.90 2.51 10.49
N GLN A 341 15.41 2.27 11.71
CA GLN A 341 16.23 2.08 12.91
C GLN A 341 16.21 0.67 13.51
N LYS A 342 15.79 -0.36 12.76
CA LYS A 342 15.83 -1.77 13.20
C LYS A 342 14.93 -2.13 14.40
N VAL A 343 14.05 -1.23 14.85
CA VAL A 343 13.09 -1.47 15.94
C VAL A 343 11.70 -1.65 15.32
N PHE A 344 11.22 -2.89 15.22
CA PHE A 344 10.12 -3.24 14.31
C PHE A 344 8.90 -3.88 15.02
N GLU A 345 8.36 -3.26 16.08
CA GLU A 345 7.23 -3.86 16.79
C GLU A 345 5.84 -3.42 16.31
N GLN A 346 5.70 -2.34 15.52
CA GLN A 346 4.38 -1.69 15.35
C GLN A 346 3.79 -1.58 13.92
N MET A 347 4.39 -2.16 12.86
CA MET A 347 3.79 -2.04 11.51
C MET A 347 3.99 -3.27 10.62
N TYR A 348 3.11 -3.45 9.64
CA TYR A 348 2.99 -4.66 8.83
C TYR A 348 3.97 -4.80 7.67
N LYS A 349 4.37 -3.69 7.02
CA LYS A 349 5.52 -3.66 6.10
C LYS A 349 6.85 -3.81 6.89
N CYS A 350 6.86 -3.44 8.18
CA CYS A 350 7.99 -3.70 9.08
C CYS A 350 8.15 -5.19 9.39
N TRP A 351 7.07 -5.98 9.45
CA TRP A 351 7.18 -7.44 9.64
C TRP A 351 7.94 -8.13 8.50
N LEU A 352 7.84 -7.65 7.26
CA LEU A 352 8.65 -8.17 6.15
C LEU A 352 10.13 -7.84 6.33
N ALA A 353 10.46 -6.58 6.62
CA ALA A 353 11.85 -6.18 6.87
C ALA A 353 12.46 -6.88 8.09
N TYR A 354 11.68 -7.05 9.16
CA TYR A 354 12.08 -7.80 10.34
C TYR A 354 12.29 -9.28 10.03
N GLY A 355 11.38 -9.88 9.23
CA GLY A 355 11.54 -11.22 8.71
C GLY A 355 12.85 -11.37 7.92
N HIS A 356 13.17 -10.44 7.02
CA HIS A 356 14.44 -10.45 6.28
C HIS A 356 15.64 -10.36 7.22
N ALA A 357 15.60 -9.47 8.22
CA ALA A 357 16.68 -9.32 9.18
C ALA A 357 16.93 -10.62 9.97
N LEU A 358 15.87 -11.31 10.37
CA LEU A 358 15.94 -12.61 11.06
C LEU A 358 16.41 -13.73 10.12
N PHE A 359 15.95 -13.72 8.87
CA PHE A 359 16.41 -14.67 7.86
C PHE A 359 17.92 -14.55 7.61
N TYR A 360 18.44 -13.34 7.47
CA TYR A 360 19.89 -13.10 7.36
C TYR A 360 20.66 -13.44 8.65
N ALA A 361 19.99 -13.45 9.80
CA ALA A 361 20.55 -13.92 11.06
C ALA A 361 20.42 -15.46 11.24
N GLU A 362 19.95 -16.18 10.21
CA GLU A 362 19.71 -17.63 10.21
C GLU A 362 18.64 -18.10 11.22
N GLU A 363 17.78 -17.19 11.68
CA GLU A 363 16.66 -17.47 12.60
C GLU A 363 15.35 -17.78 11.85
N HIS A 364 15.36 -18.87 11.07
CA HIS A 364 14.28 -19.24 10.13
C HIS A 364 12.88 -19.37 10.74
N GLU A 365 12.75 -19.95 11.95
CA GLU A 365 11.44 -20.10 12.60
C GLU A 365 10.82 -18.76 12.98
N GLN A 366 11.64 -17.81 13.45
CA GLN A 366 11.17 -16.48 13.81
C GLN A 366 10.85 -15.67 12.55
N ALA A 367 11.69 -15.76 11.51
CA ALA A 367 11.43 -15.15 10.22
C ALA A 367 10.10 -15.63 9.62
N MET A 368 9.83 -16.94 9.65
CA MET A 368 8.56 -17.53 9.21
C MET A 368 7.35 -16.93 9.96
N ASN A 369 7.44 -16.79 11.29
CA ASN A 369 6.37 -16.17 12.07
C ASN A 369 6.11 -14.72 11.67
N CYS A 370 7.16 -13.97 11.34
CA CYS A 370 7.05 -12.59 10.87
C CYS A 370 6.36 -12.54 9.51
N TYR A 371 6.74 -13.40 8.57
CA TYR A 371 6.09 -13.43 7.26
C TYR A 371 4.63 -13.90 7.31
N LEU A 372 4.29 -14.86 8.19
CA LEU A 372 2.90 -15.29 8.41
C LEU A 372 2.04 -14.18 9.04
N ARG A 373 2.61 -13.35 9.91
CA ARG A 373 1.93 -12.15 10.41
C ARG A 373 1.78 -11.11 9.30
N ALA A 374 2.82 -10.91 8.51
CA ALA A 374 2.78 -10.02 7.36
C ALA A 374 1.71 -10.44 6.36
N SER A 375 1.56 -11.73 6.05
CA SER A 375 0.57 -12.22 5.08
C SER A 375 -0.89 -12.02 5.52
N ARG A 376 -1.15 -12.09 6.84
CA ARG A 376 -2.49 -11.80 7.40
C ARG A 376 -2.87 -10.32 7.26
N ILE A 377 -1.89 -9.43 7.34
CA ILE A 377 -2.13 -7.98 7.29
C ILE A 377 -2.08 -7.47 5.84
N LEU A 378 -1.11 -7.93 5.06
CA LEU A 378 -0.90 -7.63 3.64
C LEU A 378 -1.63 -8.63 2.72
N GLU A 379 -2.87 -8.94 3.05
CA GLU A 379 -3.65 -9.85 2.20
C GLU A 379 -3.89 -9.19 0.83
N GLY A 380 -3.48 -9.88 -0.25
CA GLY A 380 -3.44 -9.36 -1.63
C GLY A 380 -2.06 -8.93 -2.14
N HIS A 381 -1.04 -8.94 -1.28
CA HIS A 381 0.37 -8.79 -1.68
C HIS A 381 1.02 -10.16 -1.91
N PHE A 382 1.92 -10.24 -2.89
CA PHE A 382 2.60 -11.49 -3.21
C PHE A 382 3.89 -11.66 -2.40
N GLU A 383 4.48 -10.56 -1.92
CA GLU A 383 5.76 -10.54 -1.22
C GLU A 383 5.75 -11.43 0.04
N PRO A 384 4.76 -11.37 0.95
CA PRO A 384 4.74 -12.27 2.10
C PRO A 384 4.63 -13.75 1.70
N LEU A 385 3.82 -14.07 0.69
CA LEU A 385 3.64 -15.45 0.22
C LEU A 385 4.94 -15.99 -0.40
N LEU A 386 5.64 -15.14 -1.14
CA LEU A 386 6.94 -15.44 -1.73
C LEU A 386 7.95 -15.83 -0.66
N TYR A 387 8.13 -15.00 0.38
CA TYR A 387 9.12 -15.27 1.43
C TYR A 387 8.72 -16.45 2.34
N ILE A 388 7.43 -16.66 2.59
CA ILE A 388 6.95 -17.90 3.23
C ILE A 388 7.38 -19.12 2.43
N ALA A 389 7.26 -19.07 1.10
CA ALA A 389 7.68 -20.17 0.25
C ALA A 389 9.19 -20.40 0.24
N VAL A 390 9.97 -19.32 0.25
CA VAL A 390 11.44 -19.39 0.36
C VAL A 390 11.84 -20.09 1.66
N GLU A 391 11.26 -19.72 2.80
CA GLU A 391 11.53 -20.40 4.08
C GLU A 391 11.15 -21.90 4.04
N TYR A 392 10.03 -22.25 3.39
CA TYR A 392 9.69 -23.66 3.18
C TYR A 392 10.69 -24.40 2.29
N CYS A 393 11.35 -23.72 1.34
CA CYS A 393 12.44 -24.31 0.56
C CYS A 393 13.64 -24.63 1.44
N PHE A 394 14.04 -23.72 2.34
CA PHE A 394 15.11 -23.95 3.31
C PHE A 394 14.77 -25.09 4.29
N ALA A 395 13.49 -25.22 4.66
CA ALA A 395 12.99 -26.34 5.45
C ALA A 395 12.85 -27.67 4.66
N ASN A 396 13.32 -27.73 3.40
CA ASN A 396 13.18 -28.87 2.47
C ASN A 396 11.72 -29.31 2.22
N ASN A 397 10.75 -28.43 2.46
CA ASN A 397 9.33 -28.71 2.29
C ASN A 397 8.79 -28.16 0.96
N PHE A 398 9.25 -28.75 -0.14
CA PHE A 398 8.98 -28.25 -1.49
C PHE A 398 7.50 -28.27 -1.90
N LYS A 399 6.67 -29.11 -1.28
CA LYS A 399 5.24 -29.19 -1.61
C LYS A 399 4.49 -27.95 -1.14
N PHE A 400 4.73 -27.51 0.10
CA PHE A 400 4.13 -26.27 0.60
C PHE A 400 4.75 -25.06 -0.10
N ALA A 401 6.07 -25.05 -0.31
CA ALA A 401 6.72 -24.00 -1.06
C ALA A 401 6.10 -23.80 -2.46
N SER A 402 5.86 -24.88 -3.22
CA SER A 402 5.26 -24.78 -4.55
C SER A 402 3.83 -24.22 -4.51
N ASN A 403 3.05 -24.54 -3.47
CA ASN A 403 1.69 -24.01 -3.33
C ASN A 403 1.73 -22.51 -3.09
N PHE A 404 2.53 -22.05 -2.12
CA PHE A 404 2.67 -20.62 -1.82
C PHE A 404 3.25 -19.82 -3.00
N LEU A 405 4.17 -20.40 -3.77
CA LEU A 405 4.69 -19.78 -5.00
C LEU A 405 3.64 -19.68 -6.11
N GLN A 406 2.75 -20.67 -6.22
CA GLN A 406 1.64 -20.64 -7.18
C GLN A 406 0.59 -19.61 -6.77
N ASP A 407 0.31 -19.50 -5.47
CA ASP A 407 -0.56 -18.46 -4.91
C ASP A 407 0.06 -17.07 -5.17
N ALA A 408 1.37 -16.90 -4.94
CA ALA A 408 2.09 -15.66 -5.24
C ALA A 408 2.04 -15.29 -6.73
N GLU A 409 2.20 -16.26 -7.65
CA GLU A 409 2.08 -16.03 -9.10
C GLU A 409 0.64 -15.62 -9.48
N SER A 410 -0.38 -16.21 -8.85
CA SER A 410 -1.77 -15.85 -9.09
C SER A 410 -2.10 -14.41 -8.68
N VAL A 411 -1.43 -13.91 -7.64
CA VAL A 411 -1.59 -12.55 -7.11
C VAL A 411 -0.76 -11.54 -7.90
N ALA A 412 0.49 -11.86 -8.22
CA ALA A 412 1.42 -10.95 -8.88
C ALA A 412 1.23 -10.86 -10.40
N GLY A 413 0.67 -11.90 -11.02
CA GLY A 413 0.68 -12.07 -12.47
C GLY A 413 2.09 -12.39 -12.99
N ALA A 414 2.40 -11.95 -14.22
CA ALA A 414 3.70 -12.16 -14.85
C ALA A 414 4.79 -11.30 -14.20
N ASN A 415 5.35 -11.75 -13.08
CA ASN A 415 6.38 -11.04 -12.32
C ASN A 415 7.70 -11.82 -12.30
N ALA A 416 8.78 -11.19 -12.76
CA ALA A 416 10.10 -11.82 -12.88
C ALA A 416 10.70 -12.26 -11.53
N ILE A 417 10.41 -11.56 -10.42
CA ILE A 417 10.89 -11.91 -9.08
C ILE A 417 10.25 -13.22 -8.61
N VAL A 418 8.93 -13.36 -8.80
CA VAL A 418 8.21 -14.60 -8.44
C VAL A 418 8.74 -15.78 -9.26
N LEU A 419 9.01 -15.56 -10.55
CA LEU A 419 9.60 -16.59 -11.41
C LEU A 419 11.02 -16.97 -10.99
N HIS A 420 11.83 -16.00 -10.56
CA HIS A 420 13.16 -16.26 -10.03
C HIS A 420 13.10 -17.24 -8.85
N GLU A 421 12.27 -16.96 -7.85
CA GLU A 421 12.15 -17.82 -6.67
C GLU A 421 11.53 -19.19 -7.00
N GLN A 422 10.57 -19.24 -7.92
CA GLN A 422 10.03 -20.50 -8.42
C GLN A 422 11.11 -21.38 -9.07
N ALA A 423 12.01 -20.78 -9.85
CA ALA A 423 13.12 -21.48 -10.48
C ALA A 423 14.16 -21.91 -9.45
N THR A 424 14.47 -21.07 -8.47
CA THR A 424 15.34 -21.41 -7.32
C THR A 424 14.77 -22.59 -6.53
N ALA A 425 13.48 -22.60 -6.22
CA ALA A 425 12.81 -23.71 -5.55
C ALA A 425 12.87 -25.01 -6.36
N ALA A 426 12.67 -24.93 -7.69
CA ALA A 426 12.82 -26.08 -8.58
C ALA A 426 14.28 -26.61 -8.62
N PHE A 427 15.26 -25.70 -8.62
CA PHE A 427 16.67 -26.04 -8.53
C PHE A 427 17.02 -26.74 -7.21
N MET A 428 16.52 -26.25 -6.07
CA MET A 428 16.71 -26.90 -4.76
C MET A 428 16.07 -28.30 -4.70
N LYS A 429 14.95 -28.50 -5.41
CA LYS A 429 14.32 -29.82 -5.60
C LYS A 429 15.10 -30.73 -6.58
N GLN A 430 16.17 -30.24 -7.22
CA GLN A 430 16.96 -30.93 -8.25
C GLN A 430 16.23 -31.15 -9.58
N ASP A 431 15.14 -30.42 -9.83
CA ASP A 431 14.42 -30.43 -11.11
C ASP A 431 14.98 -29.33 -12.03
N TYR A 432 16.18 -29.60 -12.58
CA TYR A 432 16.94 -28.60 -13.31
C TYR A 432 16.32 -28.22 -14.67
N THR A 433 15.62 -29.16 -15.33
CA THR A 433 14.94 -28.89 -16.61
C THR A 433 13.78 -27.93 -16.42
N LYS A 434 13.00 -28.11 -15.33
CA LYS A 434 11.94 -27.18 -14.95
C LYS A 434 12.52 -25.83 -14.55
N ALA A 435 13.60 -25.81 -13.77
CA ALA A 435 14.27 -24.57 -13.38
C ALA A 435 14.75 -23.76 -14.59
N GLU A 436 15.37 -24.42 -15.60
CA GLU A 436 15.81 -23.75 -16.84
C GLU A 436 14.63 -23.09 -17.57
N SER A 437 13.52 -23.81 -17.71
CA SER A 437 12.31 -23.30 -18.38
C SER A 437 11.75 -22.05 -17.68
N ILE A 438 11.68 -22.07 -16.35
CA ILE A 438 11.18 -20.94 -15.57
C ILE A 438 12.15 -19.75 -15.63
N TYR A 439 13.47 -19.98 -15.54
CA TYR A 439 14.46 -18.92 -15.69
C TYR A 439 14.40 -18.26 -17.08
N ARG A 440 14.19 -19.04 -18.15
CA ARG A 440 13.97 -18.48 -19.49
C ARG A 440 12.71 -17.61 -19.54
N ARG A 441 11.63 -18.02 -18.87
CA ARG A 441 10.40 -17.21 -18.73
C ARG A 441 10.68 -15.91 -17.97
N ALA A 442 11.46 -15.96 -16.88
CA ALA A 442 11.88 -14.78 -16.13
C ALA A 442 12.72 -13.82 -17.00
N LEU A 443 13.69 -14.34 -17.75
CA LEU A 443 14.52 -13.53 -18.66
C LEU A 443 13.69 -12.84 -19.74
N LYS A 444 12.72 -13.53 -20.35
CA LYS A 444 11.81 -12.91 -21.34
C LYS A 444 11.12 -11.66 -20.78
N LEU A 445 10.65 -11.73 -19.53
CA LEU A 445 10.02 -10.59 -18.85
C LEU A 445 11.02 -9.47 -18.55
N ILE A 446 12.23 -9.80 -18.11
CA ILE A 446 13.26 -8.80 -17.79
C ILE A 446 13.74 -8.08 -19.05
N THR A 447 13.89 -8.80 -20.15
CA THR A 447 14.42 -8.25 -21.41
C THR A 447 13.34 -7.75 -22.36
N ASN A 448 12.06 -7.86 -21.97
CA ASN A 448 10.89 -7.57 -22.81
C ASN A 448 10.96 -8.23 -24.20
N CYS A 449 11.47 -9.46 -24.28
CA CYS A 449 11.56 -10.20 -25.54
C CYS A 449 10.22 -10.88 -25.87
N GLU A 450 9.62 -10.51 -27.00
CA GLU A 450 8.36 -11.11 -27.48
C GLU A 450 8.55 -12.50 -28.13
N ASP A 451 9.78 -12.86 -28.52
CA ASP A 451 10.07 -14.10 -29.24
C ASP A 451 10.14 -15.33 -28.32
N ASP A 452 9.25 -16.30 -28.58
CA ASP A 452 9.14 -17.49 -27.75
C ASP A 452 10.31 -18.47 -27.84
N PHE A 453 10.98 -18.49 -29.00
CA PHE A 453 12.12 -19.36 -29.31
C PHE A 453 13.46 -18.63 -29.27
N ALA A 454 13.50 -17.42 -28.72
CA ALA A 454 14.75 -16.67 -28.62
C ALA A 454 15.82 -17.49 -27.88
N SER A 455 17.01 -17.56 -28.48
CA SER A 455 18.17 -18.15 -27.85
C SER A 455 18.54 -17.38 -26.58
N ILE A 456 19.16 -18.05 -25.60
CA ILE A 456 19.67 -17.36 -24.40
C ILE A 456 20.61 -16.23 -24.82
N SER A 457 21.47 -16.47 -25.81
CA SER A 457 22.42 -15.50 -26.36
C SER A 457 21.76 -14.22 -26.90
N SER A 458 20.59 -14.31 -27.53
CA SER A 458 19.87 -13.11 -28.01
C SER A 458 19.25 -12.29 -26.88
N MET A 459 18.73 -12.94 -25.83
CA MET A 459 18.19 -12.24 -24.65
C MET A 459 19.30 -11.50 -23.88
N LEU A 460 20.51 -12.07 -23.84
CA LEU A 460 21.66 -11.53 -23.12
C LEU A 460 22.25 -10.24 -23.72
N ASN A 461 21.87 -9.85 -24.93
CA ASN A 461 22.38 -8.63 -25.57
C ASN A 461 21.72 -7.35 -25.03
N SER A 462 20.60 -7.46 -24.33
CA SER A 462 19.91 -6.31 -23.72
C SER A 462 20.72 -5.70 -22.56
N GLU A 463 20.62 -4.38 -22.40
CA GLU A 463 21.11 -3.69 -21.22
C GLU A 463 20.12 -3.90 -20.07
N VAL A 464 20.60 -4.46 -18.97
CA VAL A 464 19.79 -4.86 -17.82
C VAL A 464 20.44 -4.36 -16.55
N SER A 465 19.62 -3.97 -15.57
CA SER A 465 20.09 -3.52 -14.26
C SER A 465 20.89 -4.60 -13.51
N HIS A 466 21.89 -4.16 -12.75
CA HIS A 466 22.65 -5.01 -11.81
C HIS A 466 21.78 -5.80 -10.83
N PHE A 467 20.57 -5.30 -10.53
CA PHE A 467 19.57 -5.98 -9.69
C PHE A 467 19.26 -7.40 -10.15
N TRP A 468 19.24 -7.64 -11.47
CA TRP A 468 18.89 -8.94 -12.05
C TRP A 468 20.06 -9.92 -12.14
N GLU A 469 21.25 -9.55 -11.67
CA GLU A 469 22.43 -10.42 -11.69
C GLU A 469 22.20 -11.81 -11.08
N PRO A 470 21.47 -11.98 -9.94
CA PRO A 470 21.20 -13.29 -9.37
C PRO A 470 20.43 -14.23 -10.31
N VAL A 471 19.55 -13.69 -11.16
CA VAL A 471 18.81 -14.48 -12.16
C VAL A 471 19.77 -15.12 -13.15
N TYR A 472 20.74 -14.36 -13.64
CA TYR A 472 21.76 -14.86 -14.56
C TYR A 472 22.68 -15.86 -13.86
N ASN A 473 23.16 -15.55 -12.65
CA ASN A 473 24.05 -16.46 -11.93
C ASN A 473 23.38 -17.83 -11.65
N ASN A 474 22.13 -17.83 -11.20
CA ASN A 474 21.40 -19.06 -10.90
C ASN A 474 21.01 -19.84 -12.16
N LEU A 475 20.69 -19.16 -13.27
CA LEU A 475 20.53 -19.83 -14.55
C LEU A 475 21.83 -20.51 -15.00
N GLY A 476 22.98 -19.84 -14.85
CA GLY A 476 24.30 -20.42 -15.15
C GLY A 476 24.56 -21.70 -14.34
N HIS A 477 24.25 -21.68 -13.04
CA HIS A 477 24.33 -22.88 -12.21
C HIS A 477 23.38 -24.00 -12.67
N THR A 478 22.17 -23.65 -13.08
CA THR A 478 21.18 -24.59 -13.61
C THR A 478 21.67 -25.25 -14.90
N LEU A 479 22.21 -24.46 -15.83
CA LEU A 479 22.76 -24.94 -17.10
C LEU A 479 23.98 -25.84 -16.90
N ARG A 480 24.86 -25.49 -15.96
CA ARG A 480 26.00 -26.33 -15.57
C ARG A 480 25.54 -27.69 -15.03
N LYS A 481 24.47 -27.73 -14.25
CA LYS A 481 23.88 -28.99 -13.74
C LYS A 481 23.20 -29.82 -14.82
N LEU A 482 22.77 -29.19 -15.91
CA LEU A 482 22.27 -29.83 -17.12
C LEU A 482 23.37 -30.17 -18.13
N GLU A 483 24.65 -29.99 -17.78
CA GLU A 483 25.82 -30.25 -18.63
C GLU A 483 25.88 -29.38 -19.91
N LYS A 484 25.12 -28.28 -19.95
CA LYS A 484 25.16 -27.28 -21.02
C LYS A 484 26.24 -26.24 -20.70
N PHE A 485 27.51 -26.64 -20.75
CA PHE A 485 28.63 -25.86 -20.22
C PHE A 485 28.89 -24.57 -21.00
N GLU A 486 28.78 -24.60 -22.33
CA GLU A 486 29.01 -23.42 -23.18
C GLU A 486 28.00 -22.30 -22.86
N ASP A 487 26.72 -22.65 -22.81
CA ASP A 487 25.64 -21.71 -22.45
C ASP A 487 25.83 -21.20 -21.01
N ALA A 488 26.23 -22.06 -20.08
CA ALA A 488 26.50 -21.68 -18.69
C ALA A 488 27.62 -20.63 -18.59
N ILE A 489 28.71 -20.79 -19.36
CA ILE A 489 29.81 -19.82 -19.41
C ILE A 489 29.32 -18.47 -19.95
N VAL A 490 28.53 -18.47 -21.02
CA VAL A 490 27.98 -17.24 -21.63
C VAL A 490 27.09 -16.49 -20.62
N VAL A 491 26.22 -17.21 -19.92
CA VAL A 491 25.33 -16.63 -18.90
C VAL A 491 26.11 -16.10 -17.68
N HIS A 492 27.06 -16.88 -17.16
CA HIS A 492 27.89 -16.44 -16.02
C HIS A 492 28.75 -15.22 -16.38
N ARG A 493 29.25 -15.12 -17.61
CA ARG A 493 29.95 -13.91 -18.10
C ARG A 493 29.04 -12.68 -18.10
N LYS A 494 27.76 -12.83 -18.47
CA LYS A 494 26.80 -11.71 -18.35
C LYS A 494 26.57 -11.32 -16.89
N SER A 495 26.44 -12.28 -15.98
CA SER A 495 26.35 -11.98 -14.52
C SER A 495 27.57 -11.19 -14.03
N LEU A 496 28.79 -11.54 -14.46
CA LEU A 496 30.02 -10.79 -14.14
C LEU A 496 30.08 -9.38 -14.74
N LEU A 497 29.40 -9.14 -15.87
CA LEU A 497 29.26 -7.79 -16.44
C LEU A 497 28.34 -6.92 -15.57
N LEU A 498 27.32 -7.52 -14.95
CA LEU A 498 26.35 -6.86 -14.07
C LEU A 498 26.92 -6.60 -12.67
N SER A 499 27.57 -7.60 -12.07
CA SER A 499 28.25 -7.49 -10.79
C SER A 499 29.71 -7.93 -10.92
N LYS A 500 30.61 -6.94 -10.95
CA LYS A 500 32.04 -7.18 -11.08
C LYS A 500 32.58 -7.82 -9.79
N ASN A 501 33.64 -8.63 -9.94
CA ASN A 501 34.44 -9.17 -8.84
C ASN A 501 33.78 -10.22 -7.94
N LYS A 502 32.79 -10.98 -8.43
CA LYS A 502 32.28 -12.16 -7.69
C LYS A 502 33.19 -13.37 -7.88
N SER A 503 33.91 -13.77 -6.84
CA SER A 503 34.81 -14.94 -6.86
C SER A 503 34.06 -16.24 -7.18
N GLU A 504 32.84 -16.40 -6.66
CA GLU A 504 32.00 -17.60 -6.85
C GLU A 504 31.59 -17.81 -8.31
N THR A 505 31.23 -16.73 -9.00
CA THR A 505 30.87 -16.77 -10.42
C THR A 505 32.08 -17.10 -11.30
N TRP A 506 33.25 -16.51 -11.01
CA TRP A 506 34.50 -16.91 -11.67
C TRP A 506 34.82 -18.38 -11.43
N GLY A 507 34.70 -18.87 -10.19
CA GLY A 507 34.88 -20.27 -9.86
C GLY A 507 33.97 -21.20 -10.65
N SER A 508 32.70 -20.81 -10.81
CA SER A 508 31.71 -21.58 -11.57
C SER A 508 32.07 -21.67 -13.05
N ILE A 509 32.57 -20.59 -13.66
CA ILE A 509 33.10 -20.60 -15.03
C ILE A 509 34.30 -21.54 -15.14
N GLY A 510 35.22 -21.49 -14.16
CA GLY A 510 36.40 -22.38 -14.13
C GLY A 510 36.02 -23.86 -14.06
N ILE A 511 35.01 -24.20 -13.25
CA ILE A 511 34.45 -25.56 -13.18
C ILE A 511 33.82 -25.96 -14.51
N CYS A 512 33.08 -25.08 -15.19
CA CYS A 512 32.54 -25.37 -16.51
C CYS A 512 33.65 -25.69 -17.53
N TYR A 513 34.72 -24.89 -17.58
CA TYR A 513 35.86 -25.16 -18.46
C TYR A 513 36.54 -26.50 -18.15
N ALA A 514 36.72 -26.81 -16.86
CA ALA A 514 37.27 -28.10 -16.43
C ALA A 514 36.40 -29.27 -16.90
N SER A 515 35.07 -29.14 -16.78
CA SER A 515 34.11 -30.16 -17.24
C SER A 515 34.08 -30.33 -18.76
N MET A 516 34.44 -29.28 -19.53
CA MET A 516 34.62 -29.36 -20.98
C MET A 516 35.99 -29.94 -21.40
N GLY A 517 36.91 -30.17 -20.46
CA GLY A 517 38.27 -30.62 -20.74
C GLY A 517 39.27 -29.52 -21.12
N ASP A 518 38.86 -28.25 -21.08
CA ASP A 518 39.72 -27.09 -21.33
C ASP A 518 40.44 -26.69 -20.03
N LEU A 519 41.46 -27.49 -19.69
CA LEU A 519 42.19 -27.36 -18.42
C LEU A 519 42.99 -26.06 -18.34
N GLU A 520 43.49 -25.52 -19.46
CA GLU A 520 44.25 -24.27 -19.50
C GLU A 520 43.39 -23.08 -19.09
N ASN A 521 42.22 -22.92 -19.72
CA ASN A 521 41.29 -21.86 -19.36
C ASN A 521 40.70 -22.06 -17.96
N ALA A 522 40.44 -23.31 -17.55
CA ALA A 522 40.00 -23.62 -16.20
C ALA A 522 41.01 -23.12 -15.15
N MET A 523 42.30 -23.44 -15.29
CA MET A 523 43.35 -22.97 -14.37
C MET A 523 43.43 -21.44 -14.33
N SER A 524 43.42 -20.79 -15.50
CA SER A 524 43.49 -19.33 -15.59
C SER A 524 42.32 -18.65 -14.86
N VAL A 525 41.11 -19.16 -15.05
CA VAL A 525 39.89 -18.62 -14.42
C VAL A 525 39.82 -18.93 -12.93
N LEU A 526 40.18 -20.14 -12.50
CA LEU A 526 40.21 -20.52 -11.08
C LEU A 526 41.27 -19.72 -10.31
N ASN A 527 42.43 -19.45 -10.90
CA ASN A 527 43.44 -18.57 -10.31
C ASN A 527 42.93 -17.13 -10.15
N LYS A 528 42.15 -16.61 -11.10
CA LYS A 528 41.48 -15.31 -10.95
C LYS A 528 40.46 -15.33 -9.81
N ALA A 529 39.68 -16.40 -9.68
CA ALA A 529 38.71 -16.56 -8.59
C ALA A 529 39.40 -16.59 -7.21
N LEU A 530 40.51 -17.34 -7.09
CA LEU A 530 41.33 -17.40 -5.88
C LEU A 530 42.04 -16.08 -5.58
N ALA A 531 42.46 -15.32 -6.60
CA ALA A 531 43.03 -13.98 -6.39
C ALA A 531 42.02 -13.01 -5.76
N LEU A 532 40.72 -13.17 -6.06
CA LEU A 532 39.65 -12.40 -5.44
C LEU A 532 39.33 -12.90 -4.01
N LYS A 533 39.38 -14.21 -3.78
CA LYS A 533 39.11 -14.82 -2.47
C LYS A 533 40.12 -15.93 -2.15
N PRO A 534 41.29 -15.59 -1.57
CA PRO A 534 42.40 -16.54 -1.39
C PRO A 534 42.13 -17.68 -0.39
N GLY A 535 41.12 -17.54 0.47
CA GLY A 535 40.76 -18.51 1.51
C GLY A 535 39.57 -19.41 1.15
N ASP A 536 39.19 -19.51 -0.12
CA ASP A 536 38.07 -20.36 -0.53
C ASP A 536 38.52 -21.81 -0.80
N ASP A 537 38.25 -22.71 0.15
CA ASP A 537 38.63 -24.13 0.06
C ASP A 537 37.97 -24.83 -1.15
N ILE A 538 36.78 -24.41 -1.56
CA ILE A 538 36.07 -25.01 -2.71
C ILE A 538 36.83 -24.68 -4.00
N LEU A 539 37.29 -23.44 -4.15
CA LEU A 539 38.07 -23.02 -5.32
C LEU A 539 39.44 -23.71 -5.35
N LYS A 540 40.08 -23.87 -4.20
CA LYS A 540 41.37 -24.55 -4.08
C LYS A 540 41.25 -26.03 -4.47
N THR A 541 40.26 -26.73 -3.90
CA THR A 541 40.01 -28.14 -4.24
C THR A 541 39.60 -28.33 -5.70
N ALA A 542 38.88 -27.37 -6.30
CA ALA A 542 38.58 -27.39 -7.73
C ALA A 542 39.85 -27.21 -8.58
N LEU A 543 40.74 -26.29 -8.21
CA LEU A 543 42.03 -26.10 -8.89
C LEU A 543 42.93 -27.34 -8.76
N ASP A 544 43.03 -27.92 -7.56
CA ASP A 544 43.82 -29.13 -7.33
C ASP A 544 43.33 -30.31 -8.20
N LYS A 545 42.01 -30.47 -8.37
CA LYS A 545 41.44 -31.47 -9.29
C LYS A 545 41.83 -31.21 -10.74
N VAL A 546 41.80 -29.95 -11.19
CA VAL A 546 42.21 -29.57 -12.54
C VAL A 546 43.70 -29.88 -12.75
N LEU A 547 44.56 -29.56 -11.77
CA LEU A 547 45.99 -29.83 -11.82
C LEU A 547 46.30 -31.33 -11.89
N LEU A 548 45.60 -32.16 -11.09
CA LEU A 548 45.72 -33.62 -11.16
C LEU A 548 45.31 -34.17 -12.52
N SER A 549 44.19 -33.68 -13.07
CA SER A 549 43.74 -34.09 -14.41
C SER A 549 44.69 -33.64 -15.53
N ALA A 550 45.40 -32.51 -15.33
CA ALA A 550 46.42 -32.04 -16.26
C ALA A 550 47.70 -32.88 -16.19
N SER A 551 48.08 -33.36 -15.00
CA SER A 551 49.24 -34.25 -14.83
C SER A 551 49.01 -35.67 -15.37
N ASP A 552 47.77 -36.14 -15.40
CA ASP A 552 47.40 -37.46 -15.94
C ASP A 552 47.23 -37.46 -17.48
N SER A 553 47.21 -36.28 -18.12
CA SER A 553 47.18 -36.14 -19.58
C SER A 553 48.58 -36.44 -20.16
N PRO A 554 48.76 -37.45 -21.04
CA PRO A 554 50.08 -37.86 -21.55
C PRO A 554 50.81 -36.85 -22.43
N PHE A 555 50.27 -35.64 -22.63
CA PHE A 555 50.79 -34.67 -23.59
C PHE A 555 51.65 -33.54 -22.99
N VAL A 556 51.77 -33.44 -21.67
CA VAL A 556 52.51 -32.34 -21.01
C VAL A 556 53.93 -32.73 -20.56
N LEU A 557 54.35 -33.99 -20.76
CA LEU A 557 55.73 -34.43 -20.47
C LEU A 557 56.72 -34.18 -21.64
N ALA A 558 56.40 -33.33 -22.60
CA ALA A 558 57.32 -32.96 -23.67
C ALA A 558 57.19 -31.49 -24.09
N SER A 559 57.71 -30.58 -23.26
CA SER A 559 58.32 -29.32 -23.71
C SER A 559 59.25 -28.75 -22.65
#